data_AF-A0A8T4CB95-F1
#
_entry.id   AF-A0A8T4CB95-F1
#
_cell.length_a   1.000
_cell.length_b   1.000
_cell.length_c   1.000
_cell.angle_alpha   90.00
_cell.angle_beta   90.00
_cell.angle_gamma   90.00
#
_symmetry.space_group_name_H-M   'P 1'
#
loop_
_entity.id
_entity.type
_entity.pdbx_description
1 polymer ?
#
loop_
_entity_poly.entity_id
_entity_poly.type
_entity_poly.pdbx_seq_one_letter_code
_entity_poly.pdbx_strand_id
1 'polypeptide(L)'
;METCHFLQKDLDYSPQESADIALDLMEHAPPLDGRLLSAAATWRLEHATRQRNYSYADALGYVMARCLGLTFLTGDRAFESLPGVEIRR
;
A
#
# COMPACT_ATOMS: atom_id res chain seq x y z
N MET A 1 3.63 10.34 -0.35
CA MET A 1 3.78 11.29 0.78
C MET A 1 4.12 10.55 2.07
N GLU A 2 3.48 9.42 2.35
CA GLU A 2 3.82 8.58 3.52
C GLU A 2 5.25 8.01 3.47
N THR A 3 5.74 7.53 2.32
CA THR A 3 7.11 6.98 2.20
C THR A 3 8.19 8.01 2.50
N CYS A 4 8.19 9.18 1.85
CA CYS A 4 9.19 10.22 2.16
C CYS A 4 9.05 10.76 3.59
N HIS A 5 7.83 10.82 4.13
CA HIS A 5 7.62 11.20 5.52
C HIS A 5 8.26 10.18 6.48
N PHE A 6 8.02 8.89 6.25
CA PHE A 6 8.61 7.80 7.02
C PHE A 6 10.13 7.80 6.94
N LEU A 7 10.70 7.92 5.73
CA LEU A 7 12.15 7.99 5.54
C LEU A 7 12.79 9.14 6.32
N GLN A 8 12.15 10.32 6.32
CA GLN A 8 12.67 11.51 7.00
C GLN A 8 12.46 11.51 8.51
N LYS A 9 11.35 10.94 9.00
CA LYS A 9 10.95 11.02 10.41
C LYS A 9 11.38 9.83 11.24
N ASP A 10 11.37 8.65 10.64
CA ASP A 10 11.60 7.39 11.34
C ASP A 10 12.98 6.80 11.03
N LEU A 11 13.57 7.18 9.90
CA LEU A 11 14.87 6.67 9.44
C LEU A 11 15.92 7.77 9.20
N ASP A 12 15.63 9.02 9.57
CA ASP A 12 16.53 10.19 9.53
C ASP A 12 17.19 10.49 8.16
N TYR A 13 16.55 10.10 7.05
CA TYR A 13 17.02 10.50 5.72
C TYR A 13 16.80 11.99 5.46
N SER A 14 17.72 12.61 4.72
CA SER A 14 17.50 13.97 4.23
C SER A 14 16.35 14.01 3.20
N PRO A 15 15.78 15.21 2.94
CA PRO A 15 14.77 15.36 1.91
C PRO A 15 15.21 14.89 0.52
N GLN A 16 16.50 15.10 0.18
CA GLN A 16 17.05 14.71 -1.11
C GLN A 16 17.17 13.18 -1.21
N GLU A 17 17.77 12.51 -0.23
CA GLU A 17 17.90 11.05 -0.23
C GLU A 17 16.52 10.37 -0.25
N SER A 18 15.55 10.94 0.47
CA SER A 18 14.17 10.43 0.46
C SER A 18 13.48 10.56 -0.90
N ALA A 19 13.82 11.59 -1.66
CA ALA A 19 13.30 11.79 -3.01
C ALA A 19 13.96 10.82 -3.99
N ASP A 20 15.27 10.63 -3.89
CA ASP A 20 16.03 9.70 -4.74
C ASP A 20 15.51 8.25 -4.54
N ILE A 21 15.33 7.81 -3.30
CA ILE A 21 14.73 6.50 -2.98
C ILE A 21 13.31 6.39 -3.57
N ALA A 22 12.49 7.43 -3.45
CA ALA A 22 11.14 7.41 -3.98
C ALA A 22 11.12 7.29 -5.51
N LEU A 23 12.04 7.96 -6.21
CA LEU A 23 12.20 7.87 -7.66
C LEU A 23 12.63 6.47 -8.09
N ASP A 24 13.62 5.88 -7.42
CA ASP A 24 14.07 4.51 -7.68
C ASP A 24 12.93 3.49 -7.49
N LEU A 25 12.14 3.64 -6.42
CA LEU A 25 10.97 2.78 -6.19
C LEU A 25 9.89 2.95 -7.26
N MET A 26 9.69 4.18 -7.76
CA MET A 26 8.71 4.46 -8.81
C MET A 26 9.08 3.80 -10.14
N GLU A 27 10.37 3.59 -10.44
CA GLU A 27 10.81 2.86 -11.64
C GLU A 27 10.30 1.41 -11.67
N HIS A 28 10.13 0.81 -10.51
CA HIS A 28 9.66 -0.58 -10.35
C HIS A 28 8.19 -0.68 -9.98
N ALA A 29 7.48 0.44 -9.82
CA ALA A 29 6.09 0.44 -9.43
C ALA A 29 5.20 -0.10 -10.57
N PRO A 30 4.25 -1.00 -10.28
CA PRO A 30 3.27 -1.42 -11.27
C PRO A 30 2.46 -0.22 -11.79
N PRO A 31 2.01 -0.23 -13.06
CA PRO A 31 1.22 0.85 -13.61
C PRO A 31 -0.09 1.01 -12.83
N LEU A 32 -0.35 2.23 -12.37
CA LEU A 32 -1.59 2.58 -11.70
C LEU A 32 -2.58 3.15 -12.72
N ASP A 33 -3.71 2.47 -12.90
CA ASP A 33 -4.76 2.90 -13.82
C ASP A 33 -6.08 3.21 -13.10
N GLY A 34 -7.02 3.80 -13.83
CA GLY A 34 -8.35 4.15 -13.28
C GLY A 34 -9.16 2.94 -12.82
N ARG A 35 -8.89 1.73 -13.35
CA ARG A 35 -9.59 0.51 -12.96
C ARG A 35 -9.14 0.07 -11.57
N LEU A 36 -7.83 0.09 -11.30
CA LEU A 36 -7.27 -0.18 -9.98
C LEU A 36 -7.73 0.83 -8.94
N LEU A 37 -7.75 2.12 -9.28
CA LEU A 37 -8.27 3.16 -8.39
C LEU A 37 -9.75 2.92 -8.04
N SER A 38 -10.58 2.63 -9.03
CA SER A 38 -11.99 2.32 -8.81
C SER A 38 -12.18 1.05 -8.00
N ALA A 39 -11.41 -0.01 -8.27
CA ALA A 39 -11.49 -1.27 -7.55
C ALA A 39 -11.08 -1.12 -6.08
N ALA A 40 -10.01 -0.36 -5.79
CA ALA A 40 -9.57 -0.03 -4.44
C ALA A 40 -10.64 0.75 -3.67
N ALA A 41 -11.26 1.75 -4.32
CA ALA A 41 -12.34 2.54 -3.71
C ALA A 41 -13.55 1.67 -3.35
N THR A 42 -14.00 0.82 -4.29
CA THR A 42 -15.11 -0.11 -4.07
C THR A 42 -14.78 -1.08 -2.93
N TRP A 43 -13.61 -1.73 -2.98
CA TRP A 43 -13.19 -2.67 -1.94
C TRP A 43 -13.15 -2.03 -0.56
N ARG A 44 -12.62 -0.79 -0.46
CA ARG A 44 -12.57 -0.04 0.79
C ARG A 44 -13.96 0.22 1.37
N LEU A 45 -14.92 0.64 0.53
CA LEU A 45 -16.30 0.89 0.97
C LEU A 45 -17.00 -0.40 1.44
N GLU A 46 -16.79 -1.51 0.74
CA GLU A 46 -17.32 -2.83 1.14
C GLU A 46 -16.77 -3.30 2.50
N HIS A 47 -15.53 -2.93 2.83
CA HIS A 47 -14.88 -3.34 4.08
C HIS A 47 -15.08 -2.34 5.22
N ALA A 48 -15.31 -1.05 4.92
CA ALA A 48 -15.68 -0.04 5.91
C ALA A 48 -16.95 -0.42 6.69
N THR A 49 -17.90 -1.08 6.03
CA THR A 49 -19.14 -1.57 6.68
C THR A 49 -18.92 -2.72 7.66
N ARG A 50 -17.75 -3.38 7.63
CA ARG A 50 -17.39 -4.54 8.47
C ARG A 50 -16.51 -4.20 9.68
N GLN A 51 -16.53 -2.94 10.13
CA GLN A 51 -15.68 -2.39 11.19
C GLN A 51 -14.15 -2.47 10.92
N ARG A 52 -13.73 -2.70 9.67
CA ARG A 52 -12.33 -2.61 9.26
C ARG A 52 -12.15 -1.38 8.38
N ASN A 53 -11.63 -0.31 8.97
CA ASN A 53 -11.45 0.96 8.28
C ASN A 53 -10.05 1.05 7.69
N TYR A 54 -9.84 0.40 6.55
CA TYR A 54 -8.58 0.47 5.81
C TYR A 54 -8.41 1.85 5.16
N SER A 55 -7.18 2.36 5.14
CA SER A 55 -6.89 3.59 4.39
C SER A 55 -7.06 3.33 2.89
N TYR A 56 -7.15 4.40 2.10
CA TYR A 56 -7.20 4.26 0.65
C TYR A 56 -5.89 3.70 0.08
N ALA A 57 -4.74 4.08 0.67
CA ALA A 57 -3.44 3.54 0.28
C ALA A 57 -3.35 2.03 0.55
N ASP A 58 -3.84 1.56 1.70
CA ASP A 58 -3.84 0.14 2.02
C ASP A 58 -4.79 -0.66 1.11
N ALA A 59 -5.99 -0.13 0.87
CA ALA A 59 -6.94 -0.73 -0.07
C ALA A 59 -6.33 -0.84 -1.47
N LEU A 60 -5.63 0.20 -1.92
CA LEU A 60 -4.98 0.21 -3.22
C LEU A 60 -3.84 -0.81 -3.30
N GLY A 61 -2.96 -0.85 -2.29
CA GLY A 61 -1.87 -1.83 -2.22
C GLY A 61 -2.39 -3.27 -2.22
N TYR A 62 -3.40 -3.57 -1.40
CA TYR A 62 -3.98 -4.90 -1.32
C TYR A 62 -4.67 -5.32 -2.63
N VAL A 63 -5.54 -4.46 -3.19
CA VAL A 63 -6.23 -4.76 -4.45
C VAL A 63 -5.24 -4.94 -5.60
N MET A 64 -4.20 -4.10 -5.68
CA MET A 64 -3.16 -4.23 -6.69
C MET A 64 -2.43 -5.56 -6.59
N ALA A 65 -2.01 -5.98 -5.38
CA ALA A 65 -1.36 -7.26 -5.16
C ALA A 65 -2.26 -8.43 -5.61
N ARG A 66 -3.55 -8.39 -5.25
CA ARG A 66 -4.53 -9.41 -5.69
C ARG A 66 -4.71 -9.46 -7.20
N CYS A 67 -4.79 -8.30 -7.87
CA CYS A 67 -4.92 -8.22 -9.33
C CYS A 67 -3.69 -8.76 -10.06
N LEU A 68 -2.50 -8.56 -9.50
CA LEU A 68 -1.23 -9.02 -10.08
C LEU A 68 -0.87 -10.46 -9.69
N GLY A 69 -1.68 -11.13 -8.86
CA GLY A 69 -1.38 -12.47 -8.36
C GLY A 69 -0.17 -12.51 -7.41
N LEU A 70 0.13 -11.40 -6.75
CA LEU A 70 1.25 -11.25 -5.82
C LEU A 70 0.78 -11.44 -4.37
N THR A 71 1.73 -11.80 -3.50
CA THR A 71 1.53 -11.77 -2.05
C THR A 71 1.55 -10.32 -1.56
N PHE A 72 0.54 -9.93 -0.78
CA PHE A 72 0.51 -8.63 -0.12
C PHE A 72 1.27 -8.70 1.21
N LEU A 73 2.48 -8.15 1.23
CA LEU A 73 3.34 -8.11 2.41
C LEU A 73 3.01 -6.89 3.26
N THR A 74 2.69 -7.09 4.54
CA THR A 74 2.41 -5.96 5.45
C THR A 74 2.74 -6.29 6.91
N GLY A 75 3.04 -5.27 7.69
CA GLY A 75 3.14 -5.38 9.16
C GLY A 75 1.79 -5.21 9.87
N ASP A 76 0.74 -4.79 9.17
CA ASP A 76 -0.56 -4.53 9.76
C ASP A 76 -1.40 -5.81 9.90
N ARG A 77 -1.66 -6.20 11.15
CA ARG A 77 -2.46 -7.39 11.50
C ARG A 77 -3.93 -7.26 11.10
N ALA A 78 -4.43 -6.06 10.79
CA ALA A 78 -5.78 -5.89 10.24
C ALA A 78 -5.98 -6.67 8.92
N PHE A 79 -4.89 -7.02 8.23
CA PHE A 79 -4.90 -7.78 6.97
C PHE A 79 -4.74 -9.30 7.16
N GLU A 80 -4.41 -9.79 8.36
CA GLU A 80 -3.99 -11.18 8.60
C GLU A 80 -5.00 -12.24 8.12
N SER A 81 -6.30 -11.92 8.14
CA SER A 81 -7.36 -12.83 7.70
C SER A 81 -7.71 -12.72 6.21
N LEU A 82 -7.01 -11.90 5.43
CA LEU A 82 -7.31 -11.67 4.02
C LEU A 82 -6.51 -12.61 3.10
N PRO A 83 -7.10 -13.07 1.98
CA PRO A 83 -6.42 -13.97 1.06
C PRO A 83 -5.13 -13.38 0.46
N GLY A 84 -4.07 -14.19 0.41
CA GLY A 84 -2.80 -13.79 -0.20
C GLY A 84 -2.04 -12.71 0.57
N VAL A 85 -2.33 -12.55 1.87
CA VAL A 85 -1.57 -11.67 2.77
C VAL A 85 -0.49 -12.47 3.50
N GLU A 86 0.68 -11.87 3.63
CA GLU A 86 1.75 -12.35 4.51
C GLU A 86 2.14 -11.26 5.50
N ILE A 87 2.17 -11.60 6.79
CA ILE A 87 2.55 -10.67 7.84
C ILE A 87 4.08 -10.71 8.04
N ARG A 88 4.75 -9.56 7.90
CA ARG A 88 6.17 -9.38 8.22
C ARG A 88 6.39 -8.28 9.24
N ARG A 89 7.35 -8.52 10.14
CA ARG A 89 7.76 -7.61 11.21
C ARG A 89 9.21 -7.24 11.01
#